data_AF-A0A2J1BVK0-F1
#
_entry.id   AF-A0A2J1BVK0-F1
#
_cell.length_a   1.000
_cell.length_b   1.000
_cell.length_c   1.000
_cell.angle_alpha   90.00
_cell.angle_beta   90.00
_cell.angle_gamma   90.00
#
_symmetry.space_group_name_H-M   'P 1'
#
loop_
_entity.id
_entity.type
_entity.pdbx_description
1 polymer ?
#
loop_
_entity_poly.entity_id
_entity_poly.type
_entity_poly.pdbx_seq_one_letter_code
_entity_poly.pdbx_strand_id
1 'polypeptide(L)'
;MGTGYFLVRGDKTTCGGKIIEGADDHTIMGIPQARDMDRVTCGRYPGMFIIVGGVPETDIHGRLMAGSLDSQSSCPCKARFIASMMDDTYETDDGGSEPEQHAQSARKNLTSGNPDKKYSHQIKLQHGENNVSVQDIPYVFILNNNMSLSGKTNQDGETERIYTDTAQKVIALTGKLADSWLKRGKNFGSLKEIDNRKIELTTEENEPVKYVNWINGRDYIVIVAARTAVTNWIGMEDSKGNQYRFINCGLEQLQQFPPASKQDSSSQRIMVVFSLGYTQKDIDRINDYTKAHDGRIIYVKNKDELVSFLNQRKEKGRVIKELVILCHGVIKTASYHYHHEDKDIEKNGMFKHEDIAAVHESVFDYDAHVTTYACRAGISDGDKDFSGKDDAGQKDSPAQKMADNWDVMVKAFEMRSDYSLAYGTGKEIKEAQEYGSVVEKYKKDIDMYNKEKAKGNTEVSPPVKPEGYDEKSKRHADVTTRDKNEKSGGGPIAPNGAWHMPRTGDSPKGLKSGLQDYQPEEWVQ
;
A
#
# COMPACT_ATOMS: atom_id res chain seq x y z
N MET A 1 3.44 -38.24 -4.73
CA MET A 1 2.23 -37.93 -5.54
C MET A 1 1.06 -37.65 -4.63
N GLY A 2 0.67 -36.38 -4.52
CA GLY A 2 -0.56 -35.96 -3.85
C GLY A 2 -1.51 -35.34 -4.87
N THR A 3 -2.79 -35.73 -4.85
CA THR A 3 -3.84 -35.07 -5.63
C THR A 3 -4.26 -33.79 -4.91
N GLY A 4 -4.06 -32.63 -5.55
CA GLY A 4 -4.54 -31.34 -5.11
C GLY A 4 -5.81 -30.91 -5.86
N TYR A 5 -6.52 -29.93 -5.32
CA TYR A 5 -7.76 -29.39 -5.88
C TYR A 5 -7.63 -27.88 -6.05
N PHE A 6 -8.10 -27.34 -7.17
CA PHE A 6 -8.15 -25.89 -7.37
C PHE A 6 -9.18 -25.26 -6.44
N LEU A 7 -8.83 -24.08 -5.91
CA LEU A 7 -9.65 -23.36 -4.94
C LEU A 7 -10.47 -22.27 -5.61
N VAL A 8 -11.72 -22.10 -5.20
CA VAL A 8 -12.63 -21.11 -5.76
C VAL A 8 -13.11 -20.11 -4.71
N ARG A 9 -13.65 -18.98 -5.17
CA ARG A 9 -14.30 -18.00 -4.28
C ARG A 9 -15.40 -18.67 -3.45
N GLY A 10 -15.27 -18.58 -2.12
CA GLY A 10 -16.20 -19.18 -1.17
C GLY A 10 -15.65 -20.41 -0.43
N ASP A 11 -14.55 -21.00 -0.90
CA ASP A 11 -13.89 -22.11 -0.21
C ASP A 11 -13.46 -21.72 1.21
N LYS A 12 -13.62 -22.67 2.14
CA LYS A 12 -13.41 -22.42 3.56
C LYS A 12 -11.96 -22.60 3.95
N THR A 13 -11.53 -21.88 4.98
CA THR A 13 -10.25 -22.15 5.63
C THR A 13 -10.43 -23.07 6.83
N THR A 14 -9.38 -23.82 7.20
CA THR A 14 -9.40 -24.70 8.38
C THR A 14 -9.59 -23.96 9.70
N CYS A 15 -9.37 -22.64 9.74
CA CYS A 15 -9.62 -21.81 10.91
C CYS A 15 -11.05 -21.22 10.99
N GLY A 16 -11.93 -21.57 10.03
CA GLY A 16 -13.32 -21.10 9.97
C GLY A 16 -13.55 -19.83 9.16
N GLY A 17 -12.54 -19.37 8.42
CA GLY A 17 -12.65 -18.27 7.46
C GLY A 17 -13.07 -18.76 6.08
N LYS A 18 -13.04 -17.86 5.08
CA LYS A 18 -13.38 -18.18 3.68
C LYS A 18 -12.66 -17.29 2.68
N ILE A 19 -12.42 -17.83 1.49
CA ILE A 19 -11.96 -17.06 0.33
C ILE A 19 -13.12 -16.16 -0.12
N ILE A 20 -12.84 -14.88 -0.35
CA ILE A 20 -13.86 -13.89 -0.72
C ILE A 20 -13.64 -13.26 -2.10
N GLU A 21 -12.51 -13.53 -2.74
CA GLU A 21 -12.19 -13.08 -4.10
C GLU A 21 -11.83 -14.25 -5.02
N GLY A 22 -11.87 -13.97 -6.33
CA GLY A 22 -11.45 -14.86 -7.41
C GLY A 22 -11.47 -14.09 -8.73
N ALA A 23 -10.94 -14.68 -9.80
CA ALA A 23 -10.99 -14.12 -11.15
C ALA A 23 -12.41 -14.24 -11.73
N ASP A 24 -13.16 -13.14 -11.81
CA ASP A 24 -14.55 -13.17 -12.28
C ASP A 24 -14.68 -13.58 -13.77
N ASP A 25 -13.62 -13.50 -14.55
CA ASP A 25 -13.55 -13.92 -15.96
C ASP A 25 -12.97 -15.32 -16.16
N HIS A 26 -12.58 -16.01 -15.08
CA HIS A 26 -12.12 -17.39 -15.11
C HIS A 26 -12.80 -18.20 -14.00
N THR A 27 -13.74 -19.06 -14.37
CA THR A 27 -14.59 -19.77 -13.40
C THR A 27 -14.48 -21.27 -13.52
N ILE A 28 -14.40 -21.97 -12.39
CA ILE A 28 -14.62 -23.41 -12.30
C ILE A 28 -16.09 -23.64 -11.95
N MET A 29 -16.83 -24.28 -12.85
CA MET A 29 -18.29 -24.50 -12.75
C MET A 29 -19.08 -23.22 -12.40
N GLY A 30 -18.70 -22.08 -12.97
CA GLY A 30 -19.37 -20.80 -12.75
C GLY A 30 -19.02 -20.09 -11.44
N ILE A 31 -18.08 -20.60 -10.65
CA ILE A 31 -17.53 -19.92 -9.47
C ILE A 31 -16.13 -19.39 -9.81
N PRO A 32 -15.84 -18.09 -9.55
CA PRO A 32 -14.52 -17.51 -9.82
C PRO A 32 -13.38 -18.28 -9.18
N GLN A 33 -12.37 -18.61 -9.99
CA GLN A 33 -11.15 -19.30 -9.57
C GLN A 33 -10.33 -18.39 -8.66
N ALA A 34 -9.96 -18.88 -7.49
CA ALA A 34 -9.11 -18.14 -6.56
C ALA A 34 -7.65 -18.21 -6.99
N ARG A 35 -6.89 -17.16 -6.67
CA ARG A 35 -5.48 -17.02 -7.04
C ARG A 35 -4.66 -16.54 -5.85
N ASP A 36 -3.35 -16.59 -5.99
CA ASP A 36 -2.44 -15.93 -5.06
C ASP A 36 -2.85 -14.46 -4.87
N MET A 37 -2.63 -13.93 -3.66
CA MET A 37 -3.01 -12.56 -3.25
C MET A 37 -4.51 -12.25 -3.17
N ASP A 38 -5.42 -13.14 -3.59
CA ASP A 38 -6.86 -12.92 -3.45
C ASP A 38 -7.26 -12.91 -1.95
N ARG A 39 -8.25 -12.09 -1.60
CA ARG A 39 -8.65 -11.88 -0.20
C ARG A 39 -9.32 -13.11 0.43
N VAL A 40 -9.01 -13.31 1.70
CA VAL A 40 -9.56 -14.36 2.57
C VAL A 40 -9.83 -13.81 3.99
N THR A 41 -10.91 -14.24 4.61
CA THR A 41 -11.19 -13.95 6.03
C THR A 41 -10.58 -15.00 6.96
N CYS A 42 -10.37 -14.67 8.22
CA CYS A 42 -9.98 -15.62 9.26
C CYS A 42 -11.16 -15.86 10.21
N GLY A 43 -11.37 -17.11 10.64
CA GLY A 43 -12.41 -17.43 11.63
C GLY A 43 -12.01 -17.15 13.08
N ARG A 44 -10.75 -16.78 13.34
CA ARG A 44 -10.22 -16.53 14.70
C ARG A 44 -9.73 -15.10 14.92
N TYR A 45 -9.22 -14.43 13.88
CA TYR A 45 -8.65 -13.10 13.98
C TYR A 45 -9.42 -12.12 13.09
N PRO A 46 -9.79 -10.92 13.60
CA PRO A 46 -10.40 -9.89 12.78
C PRO A 46 -9.37 -9.33 11.79
N GLY A 47 -9.85 -8.87 10.64
CA GLY A 47 -9.01 -8.31 9.59
C GLY A 47 -9.17 -9.03 8.26
N MET A 48 -8.51 -8.49 7.25
CA MET A 48 -8.47 -9.07 5.91
C MET A 48 -7.11 -9.67 5.66
N PHE A 49 -7.09 -10.90 5.16
CA PHE A 49 -5.88 -11.64 4.84
C PHE A 49 -5.90 -11.98 3.35
N ILE A 50 -4.84 -12.62 2.88
CA ILE A 50 -4.69 -13.02 1.49
C ILE A 50 -4.35 -14.51 1.39
N ILE A 51 -4.61 -15.08 0.22
CA ILE A 51 -4.03 -16.35 -0.19
C ILE A 51 -2.53 -16.12 -0.46
N VAL A 52 -1.69 -17.04 0.01
CA VAL A 52 -0.24 -17.05 -0.20
C VAL A 52 0.14 -18.39 -0.83
N GLY A 53 0.73 -18.31 -2.01
CA GLY A 53 1.13 -19.46 -2.82
C GLY A 53 0.04 -19.90 -3.79
N GLY A 54 0.44 -20.65 -4.81
CA GLY A 54 -0.44 -21.19 -5.84
C GLY A 54 0.23 -22.33 -6.58
N VAL A 55 -0.53 -23.01 -7.43
CA VAL A 55 -0.08 -24.19 -8.17
C VAL A 55 0.97 -23.76 -9.20
N PRO A 56 2.17 -24.37 -9.22
CA PRO A 56 3.20 -24.05 -10.20
C PRO A 56 2.69 -24.18 -11.64
N GLU A 57 3.23 -23.37 -12.55
CA GLU A 57 2.91 -23.38 -13.99
C GLU A 57 1.43 -23.09 -14.33
N THR A 58 0.66 -22.57 -13.37
CA THR A 58 -0.71 -22.10 -13.59
C THR A 58 -0.77 -20.59 -13.48
N ASP A 59 -1.42 -19.89 -14.41
CA ASP A 59 -1.53 -18.43 -14.38
C ASP A 59 -2.92 -17.94 -14.78
N ILE A 60 -3.44 -16.98 -13.99
CA ILE A 60 -4.59 -16.17 -14.38
C ILE A 60 -4.28 -14.71 -14.05
N HIS A 61 -3.98 -13.92 -15.08
CA HIS A 61 -3.66 -12.49 -14.99
C HIS A 61 -2.40 -12.20 -14.16
N GLY A 62 -1.34 -13.00 -14.32
CA GLY A 62 -0.07 -12.81 -13.63
C GLY A 62 -0.11 -13.24 -12.15
N ARG A 63 -1.02 -14.14 -11.80
CA ARG A 63 -1.17 -14.70 -10.45
C ARG A 63 -1.43 -16.19 -10.55
N LEU A 64 -0.69 -16.96 -9.76
CA LEU A 64 -0.84 -18.41 -9.71
C LEU A 64 -2.24 -18.81 -9.25
N MET A 65 -2.83 -19.84 -9.85
CA MET A 65 -4.10 -20.38 -9.38
C MET A 65 -3.92 -20.95 -7.98
N ALA A 66 -4.85 -20.67 -7.07
CA ALA A 66 -4.78 -21.16 -5.71
C ALA A 66 -5.15 -22.65 -5.68
N GLY A 67 -4.35 -23.45 -4.97
CA GLY A 67 -4.53 -24.90 -4.86
C GLY A 67 -4.52 -25.38 -3.42
N SER A 68 -5.23 -26.47 -3.12
CA SER A 68 -5.37 -27.00 -1.75
C SER A 68 -4.05 -27.46 -1.13
N LEU A 69 -3.05 -27.81 -1.94
CA LEU A 69 -1.74 -28.28 -1.47
C LEU A 69 -0.70 -27.15 -1.37
N ASP A 70 -0.77 -26.15 -2.24
CA ASP A 70 0.29 -25.15 -2.45
C ASP A 70 -0.07 -23.76 -1.91
N SER A 71 -1.33 -23.56 -1.55
CA SER A 71 -1.82 -22.29 -1.01
C SER A 71 -2.15 -22.37 0.48
N GLN A 72 -1.86 -21.29 1.20
CA GLN A 72 -2.28 -21.08 2.60
C GLN A 72 -2.76 -19.64 2.83
N SER A 73 -3.57 -19.40 3.85
CA SER A 73 -3.94 -18.04 4.25
C SER A 73 -2.79 -17.34 4.99
N SER A 74 -2.56 -16.06 4.70
CA SER A 74 -1.63 -15.19 5.45
C SER A 74 -2.08 -14.86 6.87
N CYS A 75 -3.27 -15.32 7.30
CA CYS A 75 -3.73 -15.09 8.66
C CYS A 75 -2.79 -15.74 9.70
N PRO A 76 -2.77 -15.26 10.96
CA PRO A 76 -1.89 -15.81 12.00
C PRO A 76 -2.07 -17.32 12.24
N CYS A 77 -3.21 -17.90 11.86
CA CYS A 77 -3.44 -19.33 11.93
C CYS A 77 -2.66 -20.15 10.90
N LYS A 78 -2.12 -19.52 9.84
CA LYS A 78 -1.59 -20.17 8.63
C LYS A 78 -2.55 -21.25 8.11
N ALA A 79 -3.83 -20.89 8.04
CA ALA A 79 -4.89 -21.84 7.76
C ALA A 79 -4.80 -22.36 6.32
N ARG A 80 -4.97 -23.67 6.14
CA ARG A 80 -5.13 -24.30 4.82
C ARG A 80 -6.55 -24.10 4.32
N PHE A 81 -6.75 -24.34 3.03
CA PHE A 81 -8.05 -24.24 2.38
C PHE A 81 -8.70 -25.63 2.24
N ILE A 82 -10.03 -25.64 2.28
CA ILE A 82 -10.87 -26.81 2.11
C ILE A 82 -11.59 -26.59 0.79
N ALA A 83 -11.12 -27.26 -0.27
CA ALA A 83 -11.74 -27.20 -1.59
C ALA A 83 -13.19 -27.70 -1.53
N SER A 84 -14.10 -26.96 -2.13
CA SER A 84 -15.49 -27.42 -2.34
C SER A 84 -15.70 -28.10 -3.69
N MET A 85 -14.78 -27.89 -4.62
CA MET A 85 -14.82 -28.42 -5.99
C MET A 85 -13.81 -29.56 -6.13
N MET A 86 -14.26 -30.79 -5.92
CA MET A 86 -13.39 -31.98 -5.95
C MET A 86 -13.20 -32.58 -7.35
N ASP A 87 -13.89 -32.06 -8.37
CA ASP A 87 -13.82 -32.56 -9.75
C ASP A 87 -12.70 -31.92 -10.57
N ASP A 88 -12.07 -30.84 -10.07
CA ASP A 88 -10.99 -30.12 -10.74
C ASP A 88 -9.68 -30.28 -9.95
N THR A 89 -8.86 -31.23 -10.41
CA THR A 89 -7.68 -31.73 -9.69
C THR A 89 -6.39 -31.43 -10.44
N TYR A 90 -5.30 -31.26 -9.69
CA TYR A 90 -3.94 -31.24 -10.21
C TYR A 90 -3.08 -32.25 -9.45
N GLU A 91 -2.06 -32.79 -10.10
CA GLU A 91 -1.10 -33.70 -9.46
C GLU A 91 0.19 -32.94 -9.13
N THR A 92 0.74 -33.22 -7.95
CA THR A 92 2.09 -32.78 -7.61
C THR A 92 3.02 -33.99 -7.66
N ASP A 93 4.05 -33.90 -8.52
CA ASP A 93 5.15 -34.85 -8.50
C ASP A 93 6.05 -34.55 -7.29
N ASP A 94 6.49 -35.61 -6.59
CA ASP A 94 7.61 -35.55 -5.62
C ASP A 94 8.97 -35.36 -6.35
N GLY A 95 8.94 -34.70 -7.50
CA GLY A 95 10.11 -34.29 -8.26
C GLY A 95 10.54 -32.92 -7.79
N GLY A 96 11.12 -32.85 -6.58
CA GLY A 96 11.95 -31.71 -6.24
C GLY A 96 12.96 -31.56 -7.36
N SER A 97 12.87 -30.44 -8.09
CA SER A 97 13.72 -30.20 -9.24
C SER A 97 15.19 -30.41 -8.81
N GLU A 98 16.04 -31.00 -9.66
CA GLU A 98 17.48 -31.09 -9.40
C GLU A 98 18.06 -29.76 -8.83
N PRO A 99 17.69 -28.56 -9.35
CA PRO A 99 18.10 -27.29 -8.74
C PRO A 99 17.57 -27.06 -7.31
N GLU A 100 16.35 -27.49 -6.95
CA GLU A 100 15.84 -27.41 -5.57
C GLU A 100 16.51 -28.41 -4.62
N GLN A 101 16.80 -29.65 -5.06
CA GLN A 101 17.56 -30.61 -4.25
C GLN A 101 19.01 -30.17 -4.05
N HIS A 102 19.64 -29.60 -5.08
CA HIS A 102 20.95 -28.97 -4.97
C HIS A 102 20.92 -27.72 -4.07
N ALA A 103 19.89 -26.87 -4.15
CA ALA A 103 19.72 -25.71 -3.28
C ALA A 103 19.42 -26.08 -1.82
N GLN A 104 18.62 -27.13 -1.58
CA GLN A 104 18.34 -27.65 -0.23
C GLN A 104 19.58 -28.31 0.37
N SER A 105 20.35 -29.07 -0.42
CA SER A 105 21.63 -29.66 0.02
C SER A 105 22.69 -28.59 0.28
N ALA A 106 22.76 -27.55 -0.56
CA ALA A 106 23.62 -26.39 -0.36
C ALA A 106 23.24 -25.58 0.88
N ARG A 107 21.94 -25.35 1.12
CA ARG A 107 21.43 -24.71 2.33
C ARG A 107 21.83 -25.51 3.57
N LYS A 108 21.58 -26.83 3.58
CA LYS A 108 21.95 -27.71 4.69
C LYS A 108 23.45 -27.64 4.98
N ASN A 109 24.30 -27.64 3.95
CA ASN A 109 25.75 -27.48 4.10
C ASN A 109 26.18 -26.11 4.65
N LEU A 110 25.39 -25.05 4.47
CA LEU A 110 25.72 -23.68 4.91
C LEU A 110 25.15 -23.34 6.29
N THR A 111 24.10 -24.01 6.75
CA THR A 111 23.35 -23.62 7.97
C THR A 111 23.27 -24.71 9.04
N SER A 112 23.59 -25.97 8.71
CA SER A 112 23.80 -26.99 9.74
C SER A 112 25.17 -26.77 10.37
N GLY A 113 25.21 -26.56 11.70
CA GLY A 113 26.43 -26.52 12.48
C GLY A 113 27.16 -27.86 12.39
N ASN A 114 27.97 -28.02 11.35
CA ASN A 114 28.88 -29.13 11.23
C ASN A 114 30.03 -28.86 12.21
N PRO A 115 30.32 -29.75 13.19
CA PRO A 115 31.39 -29.53 14.16
C PRO A 115 32.78 -29.27 13.54
N ASP A 116 32.94 -29.57 12.24
CA ASP A 116 34.17 -29.33 11.47
C ASP A 116 34.25 -27.93 10.81
N LYS A 117 33.16 -27.15 10.75
CA LYS A 117 33.15 -25.81 10.12
C LYS A 117 33.47 -24.72 11.15
N LYS A 118 34.72 -24.24 11.12
CA LYS A 118 35.26 -23.30 12.10
C LYS A 118 34.86 -21.83 11.86
N TYR A 119 34.58 -21.45 10.61
CA TYR A 119 34.29 -20.06 10.24
C TYR A 119 32.81 -19.84 10.06
N SER A 120 32.25 -18.80 10.66
CA SER A 120 30.84 -18.47 10.52
C SER A 120 30.58 -16.98 10.59
N HIS A 121 29.34 -16.59 10.29
CA HIS A 121 28.83 -15.25 10.58
C HIS A 121 27.31 -15.28 10.70
N GLN A 122 26.76 -14.36 11.48
CA GLN A 122 25.31 -14.12 11.58
C GLN A 122 25.06 -12.62 11.61
N ILE A 123 23.94 -12.17 11.05
CA ILE A 123 23.49 -10.78 11.20
C ILE A 123 22.37 -10.73 12.23
N LYS A 124 22.41 -9.72 13.08
CA LYS A 124 21.30 -9.35 13.96
C LYS A 124 20.87 -7.92 13.67
N LEU A 125 19.66 -7.78 13.12
CA LEU A 125 19.00 -6.50 12.97
C LEU A 125 18.57 -6.01 14.34
N GLN A 126 18.97 -4.78 14.68
CA GLN A 126 18.56 -4.12 15.91
C GLN A 126 17.59 -3.01 15.59
N HIS A 127 16.66 -2.75 16.52
CA HIS A 127 15.82 -1.56 16.45
C HIS A 127 16.71 -0.33 16.33
N GLY A 128 16.29 0.63 15.50
CA GLY A 128 16.88 1.95 15.49
C GLY A 128 16.47 2.74 16.73
N GLU A 129 16.13 4.02 16.54
CA GLU A 129 15.64 4.86 17.64
C GLU A 129 14.28 4.42 18.20
N ASN A 130 13.44 3.81 17.35
CA ASN A 130 12.06 3.46 17.66
C ASN A 130 11.84 1.95 17.53
N ASN A 131 10.79 1.42 18.18
CA ASN A 131 10.52 -0.02 18.24
C ASN A 131 9.83 -0.54 16.95
N VAL A 132 10.53 -0.43 15.82
CA VAL A 132 10.09 -1.01 14.56
C VAL A 132 10.40 -2.50 14.55
N SER A 133 9.42 -3.34 14.20
CA SER A 133 9.64 -4.78 14.08
C SER A 133 10.86 -5.11 13.21
N VAL A 134 11.74 -5.95 13.75
CA VAL A 134 12.90 -6.56 13.08
C VAL A 134 12.60 -8.00 12.65
N GLN A 135 11.37 -8.48 12.85
CA GLN A 135 10.93 -9.80 12.45
C GLN A 135 10.53 -9.83 10.97
N ASP A 136 10.74 -10.98 10.34
CA ASP A 136 10.29 -11.29 8.99
C ASP A 136 10.92 -10.38 7.91
N ILE A 137 12.07 -9.78 8.22
CA ILE A 137 12.81 -8.92 7.29
C ILE A 137 13.61 -9.81 6.34
N PRO A 138 13.44 -9.68 5.01
CA PRO A 138 14.16 -10.49 4.05
C PRO A 138 15.67 -10.23 4.14
N TYR A 139 16.47 -11.28 3.99
CA TYR A 139 17.92 -11.17 3.89
C TYR A 139 18.48 -12.13 2.85
N VAL A 140 19.67 -11.81 2.33
CA VAL A 140 20.46 -12.66 1.44
C VAL A 140 21.93 -12.60 1.84
N PHE A 141 22.59 -13.74 1.96
CA PHE A 141 24.05 -13.85 1.95
C PHE A 141 24.50 -14.33 0.57
N ILE A 142 25.40 -13.60 -0.08
CA ILE A 142 26.04 -13.92 -1.36
C ILE A 142 27.49 -14.32 -1.07
N LEU A 143 27.85 -15.54 -1.45
CA LEU A 143 29.17 -16.13 -1.23
C LEU A 143 30.01 -16.12 -2.53
N ASN A 144 31.32 -16.29 -2.41
CA ASN A 144 32.28 -16.16 -3.52
C ASN A 144 32.04 -17.08 -4.74
N ASN A 145 31.28 -18.17 -4.58
CA ASN A 145 30.98 -19.12 -5.66
C ASN A 145 29.62 -18.83 -6.35
N ASN A 146 29.11 -17.60 -6.26
CA ASN A 146 27.74 -17.21 -6.66
C ASN A 146 26.61 -18.01 -5.98
N MET A 147 26.96 -18.77 -4.93
CA MET A 147 25.98 -19.38 -4.04
C MET A 147 25.33 -18.29 -3.21
N SER A 148 24.04 -18.46 -2.91
CA SER A 148 23.30 -17.54 -2.07
C SER A 148 22.43 -18.28 -1.07
N LEU A 149 22.36 -17.75 0.14
CA LEU A 149 21.39 -18.15 1.17
C LEU A 149 20.43 -16.99 1.40
N SER A 150 19.14 -17.22 1.17
CA SER A 150 18.09 -16.26 1.51
C SER A 150 17.21 -16.77 2.64
N GLY A 151 16.62 -15.84 3.38
CA GLY A 151 15.67 -16.14 4.43
C GLY A 151 14.98 -14.88 4.94
N LYS A 152 14.31 -15.01 6.08
CA LYS A 152 13.72 -13.90 6.82
C LYS A 152 14.19 -13.94 8.27
N THR A 153 14.39 -12.78 8.88
CA THR A 153 14.83 -12.69 10.27
C THR A 153 13.80 -13.27 11.23
N ASN A 154 14.26 -13.86 12.33
CA ASN A 154 13.40 -14.31 13.42
C ASN A 154 12.85 -13.12 14.24
N GLN A 155 12.08 -13.41 15.29
CA GLN A 155 11.49 -12.39 16.18
C GLN A 155 12.53 -11.47 16.85
N ASP A 156 13.77 -11.94 17.00
CA ASP A 156 14.89 -11.22 17.62
C ASP A 156 15.75 -10.48 16.57
N GLY A 157 15.33 -10.46 15.30
CA GLY A 157 16.03 -9.80 14.21
C GLY A 157 17.22 -10.60 13.66
N GLU A 158 17.36 -11.86 14.03
CA GLU A 158 18.50 -12.68 13.67
C GLU A 158 18.28 -13.39 12.34
N THR A 159 19.31 -13.37 11.49
CA THR A 159 19.37 -14.24 10.31
C THR A 159 19.75 -15.66 10.72
N GLU A 160 19.57 -16.63 9.83
CA GLU A 160 20.32 -17.88 9.95
C GLU A 160 21.83 -17.59 9.98
N ARG A 161 22.58 -18.43 10.70
CA ARG A 161 24.03 -18.39 10.74
C ARG A 161 24.58 -19.14 9.53
N ILE A 162 25.53 -18.52 8.84
CA ILE A 162 26.26 -19.16 7.74
C ILE A 162 27.57 -19.75 8.26
N TYR A 163 27.93 -20.94 7.77
CA TYR A 163 29.16 -21.66 8.09
C TYR A 163 29.98 -21.97 6.84
N THR A 164 31.29 -21.82 6.95
CA THR A 164 32.24 -21.87 5.83
C THR A 164 33.50 -22.62 6.24
N ASP A 165 34.15 -23.27 5.27
CA ASP A 165 35.30 -24.13 5.57
C ASP A 165 36.57 -23.31 5.83
N THR A 166 36.68 -22.15 5.19
CA THR A 166 37.74 -21.16 5.40
C THR A 166 37.12 -19.79 5.64
N ALA A 167 37.90 -18.84 6.17
CA ALA A 167 37.53 -17.44 6.17
C ALA A 167 37.25 -16.99 4.73
N GLN A 168 36.06 -16.45 4.48
CA GLN A 168 35.68 -15.97 3.16
C GLN A 168 34.87 -14.68 3.24
N LYS A 169 35.07 -13.83 2.23
CA LYS A 169 34.23 -12.64 2.05
C LYS A 169 32.81 -13.05 1.70
N VAL A 170 31.85 -12.36 2.28
CA VAL A 170 30.42 -12.54 2.07
C VAL A 170 29.78 -11.16 1.93
N ILE A 171 28.93 -11.01 0.92
CA ILE A 171 28.08 -9.83 0.80
C ILE A 171 26.73 -10.19 1.39
N ALA A 172 26.26 -9.43 2.37
CA ALA A 172 24.95 -9.58 2.93
C ALA A 172 24.04 -8.41 2.52
N LEU A 173 22.80 -8.74 2.20
CA LEU A 173 21.73 -7.82 1.84
C LEU A 173 20.59 -8.01 2.84
N THR A 174 19.91 -6.92 3.21
CA THR A 174 18.73 -6.97 4.09
C THR A 174 17.62 -6.07 3.56
N GLY A 175 16.38 -6.39 3.94
CA GLY A 175 15.19 -5.65 3.57
C GLY A 175 15.04 -5.48 2.07
N LYS A 176 14.86 -4.23 1.63
CA LYS A 176 14.57 -3.93 0.23
C LYS A 176 15.64 -4.49 -0.70
N LEU A 177 16.92 -4.27 -0.41
CA LEU A 177 17.97 -4.73 -1.32
C LEU A 177 18.00 -6.27 -1.47
N ALA A 178 17.66 -7.00 -0.40
CA ALA A 178 17.53 -8.46 -0.45
C ALA A 178 16.31 -8.89 -1.26
N ASP A 179 15.14 -8.30 -0.99
CA ASP A 179 13.88 -8.62 -1.68
C ASP A 179 13.97 -8.33 -3.19
N SER A 180 14.48 -7.14 -3.54
CA SER A 180 14.66 -6.69 -4.91
C SER A 180 15.64 -7.54 -5.71
N TRP A 181 16.72 -8.01 -5.08
CA TRP A 181 17.70 -8.91 -5.70
C TRP A 181 17.12 -10.29 -5.97
N LEU A 182 16.27 -10.80 -5.06
CA LEU A 182 15.55 -12.06 -5.24
C LEU A 182 14.52 -11.97 -6.37
N LYS A 183 13.73 -10.89 -6.39
CA LYS A 183 12.75 -10.61 -7.46
C LYS A 183 13.39 -10.47 -8.84
N ARG A 184 14.69 -10.12 -8.92
CA ARG A 184 15.47 -10.05 -10.16
C ARG A 184 16.21 -11.34 -10.51
N GLY A 185 15.78 -12.47 -9.97
CA GLY A 185 16.41 -13.76 -10.26
C GLY A 185 17.88 -13.82 -9.83
N LYS A 186 18.20 -13.27 -8.65
CA LYS A 186 19.55 -13.24 -8.07
C LYS A 186 20.52 -12.28 -8.76
N ASN A 187 20.01 -11.12 -9.19
CA ASN A 187 20.79 -10.07 -9.86
C ASN A 187 20.49 -8.68 -9.28
N PHE A 188 21.47 -7.78 -9.31
CA PHE A 188 21.28 -6.39 -8.92
C PHE A 188 20.55 -5.56 -9.99
N GLY A 189 20.65 -5.90 -11.27
CA GLY A 189 20.00 -5.18 -12.36
C GLY A 189 20.26 -3.68 -12.30
N SER A 190 19.21 -2.88 -12.44
CA SER A 190 19.23 -1.42 -12.35
C SER A 190 19.10 -0.86 -10.93
N LEU A 191 19.24 -1.68 -9.88
CA LEU A 191 19.08 -1.23 -8.50
C LEU A 191 20.06 -0.11 -8.15
N LYS A 192 19.57 0.88 -7.42
CA LYS A 192 20.34 2.05 -7.02
C LYS A 192 20.89 1.90 -5.61
N GLU A 193 21.96 2.66 -5.35
CA GLU A 193 22.52 2.82 -4.00
C GLU A 193 23.07 1.51 -3.39
N ILE A 194 23.42 0.52 -4.23
CA ILE A 194 23.85 -0.84 -3.81
C ILE A 194 25.03 -0.77 -2.85
N ASP A 195 26.10 -0.06 -3.22
CA ASP A 195 27.33 0.01 -2.42
C ASP A 195 27.11 0.65 -1.04
N ASN A 196 26.11 1.53 -0.90
CA ASN A 196 25.75 2.16 0.36
C ASN A 196 24.89 1.24 1.26
N ARG A 197 24.33 0.17 0.71
CA ARG A 197 23.30 -0.67 1.34
C ARG A 197 23.77 -2.11 1.57
N LYS A 198 24.78 -2.57 0.83
CA LYS A 198 25.38 -3.89 1.00
C LYS A 198 26.21 -3.93 2.29
N ILE A 199 26.24 -5.08 2.93
CA ILE A 199 27.03 -5.33 4.14
C ILE A 199 28.15 -6.29 3.75
N GLU A 200 29.39 -5.82 3.75
CA GLU A 200 30.55 -6.68 3.48
C GLU A 200 31.04 -7.29 4.80
N LEU A 201 31.14 -8.61 4.82
CA LEU A 201 31.56 -9.41 5.96
C LEU A 201 32.68 -10.37 5.55
N THR A 202 33.46 -10.82 6.53
CA THR A 202 34.30 -12.01 6.39
C THR A 202 33.84 -13.02 7.43
N THR A 203 33.72 -14.29 7.05
CA THR A 203 33.41 -15.34 8.04
C THR A 203 34.63 -15.58 8.93
N GLU A 204 34.40 -15.69 10.24
CA GLU A 204 35.47 -15.76 11.25
C GLU A 204 35.18 -16.86 12.26
N GLU A 205 36.20 -17.21 13.03
CA GLU A 205 36.07 -18.17 14.14
C GLU A 205 35.30 -17.55 15.32
N ASN A 206 34.86 -18.39 16.26
CA ASN A 206 34.17 -17.97 17.49
C ASN A 206 32.78 -17.36 17.26
N GLU A 207 32.11 -17.75 16.18
CA GLU A 207 30.69 -17.46 15.92
C GLU A 207 30.33 -15.95 15.99
N PRO A 208 31.01 -15.08 15.23
CA PRO A 208 30.76 -13.65 15.27
C PRO A 208 29.31 -13.32 14.86
N VAL A 209 28.79 -12.23 15.44
CA VAL A 209 27.51 -11.63 15.11
C VAL A 209 27.74 -10.18 14.68
N LYS A 210 27.31 -9.82 13.46
CA LYS A 210 27.26 -8.44 13.01
C LYS A 210 25.93 -7.83 13.41
N TYR A 211 25.99 -6.80 14.24
CA TYR A 211 24.85 -5.96 14.55
C TYR A 211 24.67 -4.90 13.46
N VAL A 212 23.44 -4.76 12.99
CA VAL A 212 23.05 -3.81 11.96
C VAL A 212 21.84 -3.04 12.45
N ASN A 213 21.96 -1.72 12.54
CA ASN A 213 20.82 -0.87 12.85
C ASN A 213 19.82 -0.96 11.69
N TRP A 214 18.59 -1.34 12.02
CA TRP A 214 17.49 -1.35 11.08
C TRP A 214 16.95 0.08 10.87
N ILE A 215 15.67 0.21 10.52
CA ILE A 215 15.03 1.50 10.31
C ILE A 215 14.52 2.12 11.62
N ASN A 216 14.41 3.44 11.63
CA ASN A 216 13.83 4.24 12.70
C ASN A 216 12.30 4.36 12.59
N GLY A 217 11.67 4.03 11.46
CA GLY A 217 10.21 4.08 11.37
C GLY A 217 9.65 3.94 9.97
N ARG A 218 8.34 3.66 9.92
CA ARG A 218 7.55 3.54 8.70
C ARG A 218 6.61 4.73 8.55
N ASP A 219 6.57 5.28 7.35
CA ASP A 219 5.70 6.40 6.99
C ASP A 219 4.64 5.94 5.99
N TYR A 220 3.39 6.29 6.26
CA TYR A 220 2.24 6.14 5.37
C TYR A 220 1.85 7.54 4.92
N ILE A 221 2.05 7.83 3.62
CA ILE A 221 2.08 9.20 3.12
C ILE A 221 1.00 9.38 2.07
N VAL A 222 0.19 10.41 2.22
CA VAL A 222 -0.70 10.90 1.16
C VAL A 222 -0.25 12.28 0.71
N ILE A 223 -0.02 12.44 -0.60
CA ILE A 223 0.34 13.71 -1.24
C ILE A 223 -0.91 14.29 -1.89
N VAL A 224 -1.21 15.54 -1.57
CA VAL A 224 -2.41 16.27 -1.97
C VAL A 224 -2.01 17.51 -2.75
N ALA A 225 -2.55 17.65 -3.96
CA ALA A 225 -2.37 18.83 -4.79
C ALA A 225 -2.97 20.10 -4.19
N ALA A 226 -2.55 21.23 -4.76
CA ALA A 226 -3.08 22.54 -4.41
C ALA A 226 -4.58 22.63 -4.66
N ARG A 227 -5.19 23.66 -4.05
CA ARG A 227 -6.56 24.02 -4.39
C ARG A 227 -6.63 24.31 -5.89
N THR A 228 -7.57 23.68 -6.59
CA THR A 228 -7.72 23.94 -8.03
C THR A 228 -8.13 25.40 -8.26
N ALA A 229 -7.68 25.99 -9.37
CA ALA A 229 -8.00 27.37 -9.74
C ALA A 229 -9.53 27.62 -9.76
N VAL A 230 -9.90 28.89 -9.56
CA VAL A 230 -11.31 29.31 -9.51
C VAL A 230 -11.97 29.16 -10.89
N THR A 231 -11.21 29.28 -11.97
CA THR A 231 -11.67 29.07 -13.34
C THR A 231 -11.26 27.68 -13.84
N ASN A 232 -12.21 26.95 -14.40
CA ASN A 232 -11.99 25.64 -15.01
C ASN A 232 -11.36 25.78 -16.42
N TRP A 233 -11.06 24.64 -17.06
CA TRP A 233 -10.38 24.60 -18.36
C TRP A 233 -11.15 25.24 -19.54
N ILE A 234 -12.45 25.56 -19.37
CA ILE A 234 -13.26 26.32 -20.34
C ILE A 234 -13.50 27.78 -19.92
N GLY A 235 -12.81 28.26 -18.87
CA GLY A 235 -12.89 29.64 -18.39
C GLY A 235 -14.13 29.96 -17.55
N MET A 236 -14.85 28.95 -17.06
CA MET A 236 -16.01 29.14 -16.17
C MET A 236 -15.61 28.93 -14.70
N GLU A 237 -16.35 29.55 -13.76
CA GLU A 237 -16.13 29.34 -12.34
C GLU A 237 -16.34 27.86 -11.97
N ASP A 238 -15.31 27.23 -11.40
CA ASP A 238 -15.35 25.85 -10.94
C ASP A 238 -16.05 25.77 -9.59
N SER A 239 -16.78 24.69 -9.34
CA SER A 239 -17.48 24.51 -8.07
C SER A 239 -16.49 24.44 -6.90
N LYS A 240 -16.89 24.95 -5.73
CA LYS A 240 -16.07 24.82 -4.51
C LYS A 240 -15.79 23.36 -4.15
N GLY A 241 -16.72 22.45 -4.42
CA GLY A 241 -16.46 21.02 -4.26
C GLY A 241 -15.27 20.55 -5.13
N ASN A 242 -15.27 20.89 -6.41
CA ASN A 242 -14.14 20.54 -7.29
C ASN A 242 -12.83 21.15 -6.79
N GLN A 243 -12.84 22.41 -6.39
CA GLN A 243 -11.63 23.10 -5.90
C GLN A 243 -10.96 22.39 -4.71
N TYR A 244 -11.73 21.73 -3.83
CA TYR A 244 -11.28 21.12 -2.57
C TYR A 244 -11.33 19.57 -2.56
N ARG A 245 -11.56 18.92 -3.70
CA ARG A 245 -11.71 17.45 -3.76
C ARG A 245 -10.47 16.69 -3.28
N PHE A 246 -9.26 17.12 -3.66
CA PHE A 246 -8.03 16.41 -3.29
C PHE A 246 -7.79 16.41 -1.78
N ILE A 247 -8.02 17.54 -1.11
CA ILE A 247 -7.80 17.63 0.34
C ILE A 247 -8.80 16.79 1.12
N ASN A 248 -10.05 16.69 0.64
CA ASN A 248 -11.03 15.79 1.24
C ASN A 248 -10.63 14.32 1.00
N CYS A 249 -10.19 13.94 -0.20
CA CYS A 249 -9.65 12.61 -0.43
C CYS A 249 -8.41 12.31 0.42
N GLY A 250 -7.56 13.32 0.69
CA GLY A 250 -6.38 13.16 1.56
C GLY A 250 -6.76 12.87 3.02
N LEU A 251 -7.75 13.58 3.54
CA LEU A 251 -8.30 13.33 4.89
C LEU A 251 -8.95 11.95 5.02
N GLU A 252 -9.63 11.48 3.98
CA GLU A 252 -10.16 10.11 3.93
C GLU A 252 -9.03 9.08 3.87
N GLN A 253 -8.02 9.31 3.03
CA GLN A 253 -6.87 8.40 2.92
C GLN A 253 -6.10 8.24 4.25
N LEU A 254 -5.97 9.31 5.05
CA LEU A 254 -5.34 9.20 6.38
C LEU A 254 -6.07 8.22 7.31
N GLN A 255 -7.40 8.11 7.20
CA GLN A 255 -8.18 7.17 7.99
C GLN A 255 -7.98 5.72 7.53
N GLN A 256 -7.70 5.53 6.24
CA GLN A 256 -7.47 4.21 5.65
C GLN A 256 -6.07 3.65 5.97
N PHE A 257 -5.09 4.51 6.23
CA PHE A 257 -3.78 4.07 6.68
C PHE A 257 -3.85 3.34 8.03
N PRO A 258 -2.91 2.44 8.35
CA PRO A 258 -2.80 1.87 9.70
C PRO A 258 -2.64 2.97 10.77
N PRO A 259 -3.12 2.76 12.00
CA PRO A 259 -2.94 3.72 13.09
C PRO A 259 -1.48 4.14 13.28
N ALA A 260 -1.25 5.43 13.51
CA ALA A 260 0.05 5.90 13.92
C ALA A 260 0.41 5.35 15.30
N SER A 261 1.70 5.10 15.54
CA SER A 261 2.19 4.65 16.83
C SER A 261 2.03 5.75 17.87
N LYS A 262 1.32 5.48 18.97
CA LYS A 262 1.04 6.48 20.02
C LYS A 262 2.23 6.75 20.95
N GLN A 263 3.18 5.83 21.04
CA GLN A 263 4.22 5.85 22.07
C GLN A 263 5.63 6.12 21.55
N ASP A 264 5.96 5.75 20.31
CA ASP A 264 7.36 5.71 19.86
C ASP A 264 7.60 6.13 18.40
N SER A 265 6.64 6.74 17.71
CA SER A 265 6.83 7.21 16.31
C SER A 265 7.31 6.13 15.30
N SER A 266 7.23 4.84 15.65
CA SER A 266 7.58 3.69 14.79
C SER A 266 6.71 3.62 13.52
N SER A 267 5.49 4.16 13.58
CA SER A 267 4.56 4.31 12.45
C SER A 267 3.95 5.71 12.43
N GLN A 268 3.98 6.38 11.27
CA GLN A 268 3.41 7.72 11.10
C GLN A 268 2.46 7.79 9.91
N ARG A 269 1.34 8.49 10.10
CA ARG A 269 0.47 8.96 9.02
C ARG A 269 0.88 10.38 8.65
N ILE A 270 1.18 10.64 7.39
CA ILE A 270 1.62 11.97 6.94
C ILE A 270 0.80 12.42 5.74
N MET A 271 0.25 13.63 5.82
CA MET A 271 -0.35 14.30 4.67
C MET A 271 0.56 15.43 4.20
N VAL A 272 1.01 15.35 2.96
CA VAL A 272 1.77 16.40 2.29
C VAL A 272 0.81 17.22 1.45
N VAL A 273 0.75 18.53 1.66
CA VAL A 273 -0.20 19.41 0.99
C VAL A 273 0.55 20.49 0.23
N PHE A 274 0.28 20.61 -1.07
CA PHE A 274 0.68 21.80 -1.81
C PHE A 274 -0.19 22.98 -1.37
N SER A 275 0.41 23.99 -0.76
CA SER A 275 -0.34 25.03 -0.03
C SER A 275 -1.01 26.08 -0.93
N LEU A 276 -0.68 26.09 -2.22
CA LEU A 276 -1.17 27.09 -3.16
C LEU A 276 -2.71 27.13 -3.20
N GLY A 277 -3.26 28.34 -3.13
CA GLY A 277 -4.70 28.59 -3.20
C GLY A 277 -5.48 28.33 -1.90
N TYR A 278 -4.92 27.68 -0.89
CA TYR A 278 -5.59 27.54 0.41
C TYR A 278 -5.49 28.83 1.23
N THR A 279 -6.61 29.25 1.83
CA THR A 279 -6.64 30.39 2.76
C THR A 279 -6.14 29.97 4.16
N GLN A 280 -5.84 30.92 5.04
CA GLN A 280 -5.46 30.59 6.43
C GLN A 280 -6.55 29.79 7.14
N LYS A 281 -7.84 30.12 6.94
CA LYS A 281 -8.97 29.36 7.50
C LYS A 281 -9.03 27.93 6.97
N ASP A 282 -8.66 27.71 5.71
CA ASP A 282 -8.56 26.37 5.14
C ASP A 282 -7.45 25.60 5.85
N ILE A 283 -6.26 26.20 5.94
CA ILE A 283 -5.08 25.62 6.60
C ILE A 283 -5.40 25.25 8.05
N ASP A 284 -6.07 26.12 8.81
CA ASP A 284 -6.43 25.86 10.20
C ASP A 284 -7.33 24.61 10.31
N ARG A 285 -8.34 24.49 9.45
CA ARG A 285 -9.24 23.33 9.42
C ARG A 285 -8.53 22.06 8.98
N ILE A 286 -7.69 22.16 7.95
CA ILE A 286 -6.91 21.02 7.47
C ILE A 286 -6.01 20.51 8.59
N ASN A 287 -5.34 21.40 9.32
CA ASN A 287 -4.50 21.04 10.45
C ASN A 287 -5.31 20.35 11.56
N ASP A 288 -6.45 20.92 11.94
CA ASP A 288 -7.33 20.37 12.97
C ASP A 288 -7.83 18.97 12.61
N TYR A 289 -8.31 18.78 11.38
CA TYR A 289 -8.84 17.49 10.93
C TYR A 289 -7.75 16.46 10.71
N THR A 290 -6.58 16.86 10.21
CA THR A 290 -5.42 15.96 10.08
C THR A 290 -5.00 15.45 11.45
N LYS A 291 -4.93 16.34 12.45
CA LYS A 291 -4.61 15.98 13.83
C LYS A 291 -5.67 15.06 14.45
N ALA A 292 -6.95 15.28 14.15
CA ALA A 292 -8.04 14.42 14.62
C ALA A 292 -7.93 12.97 14.08
N HIS A 293 -7.25 12.77 12.95
CA HIS A 293 -6.98 11.46 12.36
C HIS A 293 -5.60 10.88 12.69
N ASP A 294 -4.97 11.36 13.78
CA ASP A 294 -3.61 11.00 14.20
C ASP A 294 -2.55 11.21 13.08
N GLY A 295 -2.80 12.19 12.20
CA GLY A 295 -1.95 12.55 11.08
C GLY A 295 -0.99 13.69 11.40
N ARG A 296 0.19 13.66 10.76
CA ARG A 296 1.13 14.79 10.67
C ARG A 296 0.90 15.49 9.35
N ILE A 297 1.00 16.82 9.33
CA ILE A 297 0.88 17.60 8.09
C ILE A 297 2.19 18.26 7.72
N ILE A 298 2.49 18.26 6.42
CA ILE A 298 3.64 18.91 5.82
C ILE A 298 3.15 19.75 4.65
N TYR A 299 3.46 21.03 4.64
CA TYR A 299 3.14 21.91 3.52
C TYR A 299 4.37 22.07 2.63
N VAL A 300 4.17 21.93 1.32
CA VAL A 300 5.19 22.16 0.30
C VAL A 300 4.71 23.21 -0.69
N LYS A 301 5.63 23.95 -1.30
CA LYS A 301 5.35 25.00 -2.27
C LYS A 301 5.63 24.59 -3.71
N ASN A 302 6.40 23.54 -3.94
CA ASN A 302 6.83 23.11 -5.26
C ASN A 302 7.30 21.64 -5.24
N LYS A 303 7.58 21.11 -6.42
CA LYS A 303 8.05 19.74 -6.62
C LYS A 303 9.41 19.46 -5.97
N ASP A 304 10.30 20.45 -5.88
CA ASP A 304 11.63 20.28 -5.30
C ASP A 304 11.55 20.09 -3.78
N GLU A 305 10.68 20.85 -3.12
CA GLU A 305 10.37 20.66 -1.69
C GLU A 305 9.72 19.30 -1.43
N LEU A 306 8.89 18.79 -2.35
CA LEU A 306 8.34 17.44 -2.26
C LEU A 306 9.44 16.37 -2.39
N VAL A 307 10.32 16.48 -3.38
CA VAL A 307 11.45 15.55 -3.56
C VAL A 307 12.38 15.61 -2.35
N SER A 308 12.73 16.80 -1.88
CA SER A 308 13.56 17.01 -0.69
C SER A 308 12.92 16.38 0.56
N PHE A 309 11.61 16.57 0.74
CA PHE A 309 10.86 15.92 1.81
C PHE A 309 10.98 14.40 1.70
N LEU A 310 10.65 13.81 0.54
CA LEU A 310 10.77 12.36 0.29
C LEU A 310 12.16 11.84 0.61
N ASN A 311 13.21 12.51 0.13
CA ASN A 311 14.60 12.09 0.31
C ASN A 311 15.10 12.24 1.75
N GLN A 312 14.57 13.18 2.54
CA GLN A 312 14.90 13.31 3.98
C GLN A 312 14.57 12.06 4.80
N ARG A 313 13.73 11.14 4.30
CA ARG A 313 13.48 9.85 4.97
C ARG A 313 14.78 9.07 5.15
N LYS A 314 15.64 9.09 4.13
CA LYS A 314 16.95 8.42 4.16
C LYS A 314 17.82 8.90 5.32
N GLU A 315 17.98 10.22 5.47
CA GLU A 315 18.76 10.83 6.55
C GLU A 315 18.16 10.54 7.93
N LYS A 316 16.83 10.43 8.01
CA LYS A 316 16.10 10.10 9.23
C LYS A 316 16.07 8.60 9.54
N GLY A 317 16.65 7.75 8.68
CA GLY A 317 16.56 6.30 8.78
C GLY A 317 15.13 5.77 8.68
N ARG A 318 14.21 6.49 8.05
CA ARG A 318 12.80 6.12 7.91
C ARG A 318 12.53 5.65 6.49
N VAL A 319 11.50 4.82 6.32
CA VAL A 319 11.06 4.34 5.00
C VAL A 319 9.56 4.54 4.81
N ILE A 320 9.16 4.68 3.56
CA ILE A 320 7.78 4.82 3.12
C ILE A 320 7.22 3.42 2.90
N LYS A 321 6.15 3.10 3.63
CA LYS A 321 5.43 1.83 3.50
C LYS A 321 4.29 1.94 2.47
N GLU A 322 3.65 3.09 2.42
CA GLU A 322 2.56 3.36 1.49
C GLU A 322 2.63 4.82 1.04
N LEU A 323 2.50 5.04 -0.26
CA LEU A 323 2.44 6.37 -0.85
C LEU A 323 1.19 6.52 -1.72
N VAL A 324 0.32 7.48 -1.39
CA VAL A 324 -0.87 7.79 -2.17
C VAL A 324 -0.75 9.18 -2.77
N ILE A 325 -1.02 9.32 -4.06
CA ILE A 325 -0.91 10.59 -4.80
C ILE A 325 -2.29 11.02 -5.29
N LEU A 326 -2.75 12.18 -4.83
CA LEU A 326 -4.04 12.80 -5.16
C LEU A 326 -3.78 14.14 -5.85
N CYS A 327 -3.73 14.13 -7.17
CA CYS A 327 -3.44 15.32 -7.96
C CYS A 327 -4.09 15.28 -9.35
N HIS A 328 -3.90 16.35 -10.10
CA HIS A 328 -4.26 16.35 -11.52
C HIS A 328 -3.24 15.54 -12.32
N GLY A 329 -3.71 14.90 -13.38
CA GLY A 329 -2.85 14.17 -14.32
C GLY A 329 -2.89 14.76 -15.72
N VAL A 330 -1.70 15.08 -16.22
CA VAL A 330 -1.43 15.34 -17.63
C VAL A 330 -0.53 14.21 -18.12
N ILE A 331 -0.56 13.92 -19.41
CA ILE A 331 0.32 12.91 -20.00
C ILE A 331 1.78 13.15 -19.56
N LYS A 332 2.43 12.10 -19.04
CA LYS A 332 3.79 12.11 -18.50
C LYS A 332 4.04 13.05 -17.30
N THR A 333 3.01 13.62 -16.68
CA THR A 333 3.15 14.61 -15.60
C THR A 333 2.05 14.52 -14.54
N ALA A 334 2.45 14.37 -13.27
CA ALA A 334 1.58 14.67 -12.13
C ALA A 334 1.62 16.17 -11.85
N SER A 335 0.47 16.84 -11.83
CA SER A 335 0.38 18.29 -11.67
C SER A 335 -0.26 18.68 -10.34
N TYR A 336 0.52 19.36 -9.51
CA TYR A 336 0.10 19.83 -8.19
C TYR A 336 -0.39 21.27 -8.18
N HIS A 337 -0.10 22.06 -9.22
CA HIS A 337 -0.52 23.47 -9.38
C HIS A 337 -1.33 23.70 -10.68
N TYR A 338 -2.04 22.67 -11.12
CA TYR A 338 -2.69 22.63 -12.42
C TYR A 338 -3.57 23.86 -12.71
N HIS A 339 -3.45 24.39 -13.92
CA HIS A 339 -4.26 25.51 -14.43
C HIS A 339 -4.13 26.81 -13.65
N HIS A 340 -2.96 27.05 -13.06
CA HIS A 340 -2.63 28.38 -12.58
C HIS A 340 -2.51 29.37 -13.77
N GLU A 341 -3.01 30.59 -13.59
CA GLU A 341 -2.95 31.64 -14.64
C GLU A 341 -1.50 31.98 -15.00
N ASP A 342 -0.64 32.06 -13.98
CA ASP A 342 0.80 32.13 -14.13
C ASP A 342 1.40 30.74 -14.42
N LYS A 343 1.96 30.60 -15.63
CA LYS A 343 2.57 29.35 -16.11
C LYS A 343 3.87 28.98 -15.41
N ASP A 344 4.59 29.93 -14.82
CA ASP A 344 5.79 29.62 -14.06
C ASP A 344 5.43 29.01 -12.69
N ILE A 345 4.32 29.45 -12.09
CA ILE A 345 3.76 28.80 -10.90
C ILE A 345 3.25 27.39 -11.21
N GLU A 346 2.62 27.18 -12.37
CA GLU A 346 2.18 25.84 -12.81
C GLU A 346 3.37 24.88 -12.96
N LYS A 347 4.48 25.33 -13.58
CA LYS A 347 5.72 24.54 -13.74
C LYS A 347 6.28 24.06 -12.40
N ASN A 348 6.22 24.88 -11.36
CA ASN A 348 6.70 24.52 -10.02
C ASN A 348 5.94 23.33 -9.40
N GLY A 349 4.74 23.03 -9.88
CA GLY A 349 3.95 21.87 -9.47
C GLY A 349 3.97 20.71 -10.47
N MET A 350 4.75 20.77 -11.56
CA MET A 350 4.82 19.70 -12.57
C MET A 350 5.85 18.64 -12.19
N PHE A 351 5.40 17.55 -11.59
CA PHE A 351 6.23 16.41 -11.22
C PHE A 351 6.30 15.41 -12.38
N LYS A 352 7.49 15.34 -12.98
CA LYS A 352 7.80 14.63 -14.23
C LYS A 352 8.74 13.45 -13.99
N HIS A 353 9.14 12.77 -15.06
CA HIS A 353 10.06 11.63 -15.01
C HIS A 353 11.41 11.96 -14.33
N GLU A 354 11.94 13.17 -14.55
CA GLU A 354 13.16 13.66 -13.89
C GLU A 354 12.99 13.76 -12.36
N ASP A 355 11.84 14.23 -11.89
CA ASP A 355 11.55 14.37 -10.46
C ASP A 355 11.31 13.00 -9.80
N ILE A 356 10.68 12.08 -10.53
CA ILE A 356 10.55 10.67 -10.13
C ILE A 356 11.95 10.06 -9.94
N ALA A 357 12.84 10.24 -10.91
CA ALA A 357 14.19 9.71 -10.86
C ALA A 357 15.06 10.32 -9.75
N ALA A 358 14.74 11.54 -9.32
CA ALA A 358 15.45 12.25 -8.25
C ALA A 358 15.08 11.76 -6.82
N VAL A 359 13.99 11.00 -6.67
CA VAL A 359 13.66 10.39 -5.38
C VAL A 359 14.51 9.13 -5.17
N HIS A 360 15.14 9.01 -3.99
CA HIS A 360 15.97 7.86 -3.66
C HIS A 360 15.14 6.59 -3.55
N GLU A 361 15.62 5.51 -4.18
CA GLU A 361 14.98 4.19 -4.11
C GLU A 361 14.95 3.67 -2.67
N SER A 362 16.00 3.97 -1.90
CA SER A 362 16.16 3.54 -0.51
C SER A 362 15.16 4.14 0.48
N VAL A 363 14.37 5.15 0.11
CA VAL A 363 13.34 5.69 1.00
C VAL A 363 12.08 4.82 1.05
N PHE A 364 11.95 3.79 0.22
CA PHE A 364 10.80 2.90 0.21
C PHE A 364 11.13 1.59 0.96
N ASP A 365 10.16 1.05 1.70
CA ASP A 365 10.29 -0.26 2.36
C ASP A 365 10.29 -1.40 1.31
N TYR A 366 10.66 -2.61 1.72
CA TYR A 366 10.82 -3.77 0.81
C TYR A 366 9.50 -4.25 0.19
N ASP A 367 8.40 -4.03 0.89
CA ASP A 367 7.03 -4.36 0.52
C ASP A 367 6.17 -3.10 0.41
N ALA A 368 6.79 -1.97 0.07
CA ALA A 368 6.08 -0.72 -0.12
C ALA A 368 5.23 -0.74 -1.39
N HIS A 369 4.09 -0.05 -1.35
CA HIS A 369 3.22 0.16 -2.50
C HIS A 369 2.88 1.63 -2.71
N VAL A 370 2.67 1.99 -3.98
CA VAL A 370 2.30 3.34 -4.39
C VAL A 370 0.95 3.27 -5.11
N THR A 371 0.06 4.21 -4.82
CA THR A 371 -1.18 4.40 -5.59
C THR A 371 -1.26 5.83 -6.07
N THR A 372 -1.40 6.05 -7.38
CA THR A 372 -1.64 7.37 -7.95
C THR A 372 -3.02 7.46 -8.57
N TYR A 373 -3.80 8.43 -8.08
CA TYR A 373 -5.11 8.78 -8.60
C TYR A 373 -5.04 9.97 -9.57
N ALA A 374 -3.84 10.29 -10.08
CA ALA A 374 -3.70 11.27 -11.15
C ALA A 374 -4.28 10.73 -12.46
N CYS A 375 -5.00 11.58 -13.20
CA CYS A 375 -5.64 11.18 -14.46
C CYS A 375 -4.63 10.60 -15.45
N ARG A 376 -4.90 9.41 -15.99
CA ARG A 376 -4.09 8.81 -17.07
C ARG A 376 -2.61 8.62 -16.69
N ALA A 377 -2.31 8.42 -15.41
CA ALA A 377 -0.94 8.20 -14.94
C ALA A 377 -0.36 6.85 -15.42
N GLY A 378 -1.22 5.93 -15.86
CA GLY A 378 -0.84 4.64 -16.44
C GLY A 378 -0.49 4.66 -17.93
N ILE A 379 -0.63 5.80 -18.61
CA ILE A 379 -0.35 5.93 -20.05
C ILE A 379 0.55 7.13 -20.35
N SER A 380 1.07 7.17 -21.57
CA SER A 380 1.94 8.26 -22.03
C SER A 380 1.64 8.77 -23.44
N ASP A 381 0.67 8.17 -24.12
CA ASP A 381 0.04 8.69 -25.34
C ASP A 381 -1.19 9.55 -24.98
N GLY A 382 -1.33 10.68 -25.68
CA GLY A 382 -2.41 11.65 -25.49
C GLY A 382 -3.64 11.43 -26.37
N ASP A 383 -3.72 10.32 -27.13
CA ASP A 383 -4.88 10.03 -27.97
C ASP A 383 -6.19 9.89 -27.15
N LYS A 384 -7.32 10.07 -27.82
CA LYS A 384 -8.66 10.07 -27.22
C LYS A 384 -9.33 8.70 -27.30
N ASP A 385 -8.84 7.81 -28.17
CA ASP A 385 -9.39 6.47 -28.38
C ASP A 385 -8.28 5.46 -28.67
N PHE A 386 -8.24 4.40 -27.87
CA PHE A 386 -7.33 3.27 -27.98
C PHE A 386 -8.07 1.98 -28.34
N SER A 387 -9.34 2.07 -28.78
CA SER A 387 -10.11 0.89 -29.21
C SER A 387 -9.39 0.18 -30.36
N GLY A 388 -9.01 -1.09 -30.12
CA GLY A 388 -8.25 -1.89 -31.08
C GLY A 388 -6.76 -1.53 -31.17
N LYS A 389 -6.22 -0.75 -30.21
CA LYS A 389 -4.79 -0.53 -30.04
C LYS A 389 -4.27 -1.35 -28.87
N ASP A 390 -3.08 -1.92 -29.04
CA ASP A 390 -2.44 -2.77 -28.02
C ASP A 390 -1.57 -1.96 -27.04
N ASP A 391 -1.26 -0.70 -27.36
CA ASP A 391 -0.36 0.15 -26.58
C ASP A 391 -0.87 1.60 -26.50
N ALA A 392 -0.77 2.17 -25.32
CA ALA A 392 -1.02 3.57 -25.00
C ALA A 392 0.22 4.24 -24.37
N GLY A 393 1.39 3.64 -24.60
CA GLY A 393 2.67 4.07 -24.06
C GLY A 393 2.80 3.76 -22.56
N GLN A 394 2.25 2.63 -22.09
CA GLN A 394 2.29 2.22 -20.68
C GLN A 394 3.73 2.19 -20.15
N LYS A 395 4.70 1.75 -20.96
CA LYS A 395 6.13 1.67 -20.59
C LYS A 395 6.80 3.02 -20.32
N ASP A 396 6.26 4.09 -20.89
CA ASP A 396 6.73 5.47 -20.65
C ASP A 396 5.72 6.28 -19.82
N SER A 397 4.80 5.60 -19.14
CA SER A 397 3.85 6.25 -18.24
C SER A 397 4.52 6.68 -16.93
N PRO A 398 3.99 7.73 -16.25
CA PRO A 398 4.43 8.08 -14.91
C PRO A 398 4.40 6.91 -13.93
N ALA A 399 3.37 6.05 -14.01
CA ALA A 399 3.24 4.89 -13.13
C ALA A 399 4.38 3.88 -13.34
N GLN A 400 4.70 3.54 -14.59
CA GLN A 400 5.82 2.65 -14.88
C GLN A 400 7.15 3.28 -14.46
N LYS A 401 7.36 4.58 -14.72
CA LYS A 401 8.59 5.26 -14.28
C LYS A 401 8.73 5.30 -12.77
N MET A 402 7.64 5.45 -12.02
CA MET A 402 7.64 5.34 -10.56
C MET A 402 8.02 3.91 -10.14
N ALA A 403 7.42 2.89 -10.75
CA ALA A 403 7.71 1.50 -10.44
C ALA A 403 9.20 1.21 -10.64
N ASP A 404 9.74 1.50 -11.82
CA ASP A 404 11.14 1.22 -12.16
C ASP A 404 12.13 2.00 -11.28
N ASN A 405 11.89 3.30 -11.05
CA ASN A 405 12.85 4.16 -10.35
C ASN A 405 12.87 3.96 -8.84
N TRP A 406 11.72 3.60 -8.27
CA TRP A 406 11.56 3.43 -6.83
C TRP A 406 11.56 1.96 -6.42
N ASP A 407 11.54 1.05 -7.39
CA ASP A 407 11.52 -0.40 -7.21
C ASP A 407 10.37 -0.85 -6.29
N VAL A 408 9.14 -0.48 -6.68
CA VAL A 408 7.89 -0.72 -5.93
C VAL A 408 6.75 -1.03 -6.88
N MET A 409 5.72 -1.69 -6.37
CA MET A 409 4.45 -1.81 -7.09
C MET A 409 3.73 -0.46 -7.11
N VAL A 410 3.22 -0.09 -8.29
CA VAL A 410 2.45 1.15 -8.48
C VAL A 410 1.06 0.80 -9.04
N LYS A 411 0.02 1.35 -8.42
CA LYS A 411 -1.35 1.31 -8.92
C LYS A 411 -1.72 2.63 -9.56
N ALA A 412 -2.23 2.61 -10.79
CA ALA A 412 -2.61 3.83 -11.50
C ALA A 412 -3.79 3.62 -12.46
N PHE A 413 -4.51 4.70 -12.75
CA PHE A 413 -5.51 4.68 -13.82
C PHE A 413 -4.86 4.92 -15.18
N GLU A 414 -5.19 4.08 -16.16
CA GLU A 414 -4.96 4.36 -17.58
C GLU A 414 -5.94 5.41 -18.12
N MET A 415 -7.16 5.43 -17.57
CA MET A 415 -8.20 6.40 -17.88
C MET A 415 -8.15 7.63 -16.98
N ARG A 416 -8.98 8.63 -17.26
CA ARG A 416 -9.17 9.81 -16.40
C ARG A 416 -9.69 9.36 -15.04
N SER A 417 -9.27 10.07 -14.00
CA SER A 417 -9.82 9.91 -12.66
C SER A 417 -11.10 10.72 -12.52
N ASP A 418 -12.14 10.10 -11.97
CA ASP A 418 -13.40 10.74 -11.63
C ASP A 418 -13.48 10.97 -10.11
N TYR A 419 -13.49 12.24 -9.74
CA TYR A 419 -13.61 12.72 -8.36
C TYR A 419 -15.03 13.24 -8.04
N SER A 420 -15.99 13.14 -8.96
CA SER A 420 -17.33 13.73 -8.81
C SER A 420 -18.09 13.19 -7.59
N LEU A 421 -17.75 12.00 -7.13
CA LEU A 421 -18.36 11.34 -5.99
C LEU A 421 -17.62 11.58 -4.66
N ALA A 422 -16.57 12.41 -4.64
CA ALA A 422 -15.79 12.65 -3.43
C ALA A 422 -16.66 13.09 -2.23
N TYR A 423 -17.76 13.81 -2.47
CA TYR A 423 -18.68 14.27 -1.43
C TYR A 423 -19.95 13.41 -1.29
N GLY A 424 -20.03 12.29 -2.00
CA GLY A 424 -21.25 11.51 -2.15
C GLY A 424 -22.13 11.98 -3.30
N THR A 425 -23.07 11.12 -3.66
CA THR A 425 -24.17 11.43 -4.56
C THR A 425 -25.17 12.39 -3.92
N GLY A 426 -25.98 13.08 -4.72
CA GLY A 426 -27.06 13.93 -4.19
C GLY A 426 -28.05 13.17 -3.30
N LYS A 427 -28.27 11.88 -3.57
CA LYS A 427 -29.08 10.99 -2.72
C LYS A 427 -28.43 10.79 -1.35
N GLU A 428 -27.16 10.39 -1.32
CA GLU A 428 -26.44 10.16 -0.05
C GLU A 428 -26.34 11.44 0.79
N ILE A 429 -26.14 12.60 0.14
CA ILE A 429 -26.10 13.90 0.83
C ILE A 429 -27.45 14.20 1.47
N LYS A 430 -28.55 14.01 0.74
CA LYS A 430 -29.91 14.23 1.26
C LYS A 430 -30.21 13.31 2.44
N GLU A 431 -29.87 12.03 2.31
CA GLU A 431 -30.03 11.05 3.38
C GLU A 431 -29.23 11.44 4.63
N ALA A 432 -27.98 11.89 4.46
CA ALA A 432 -27.15 12.36 5.58
C ALA A 432 -27.72 13.62 6.24
N GLN A 433 -28.29 14.55 5.48
CA GLN A 433 -28.92 15.76 6.02
C GLN A 433 -30.16 15.41 6.86
N GLU A 434 -31.02 14.51 6.36
CA GLU A 434 -32.25 14.08 7.04
C GLU A 434 -31.97 13.22 8.29
N TYR A 435 -30.83 12.53 8.33
CA TYR A 435 -30.43 11.66 9.44
C TYR A 435 -30.19 12.38 10.78
N GLY A 436 -30.11 13.72 10.77
CA GLY A 436 -29.94 14.52 12.00
C GLY A 436 -31.01 14.22 13.05
N SER A 437 -32.27 14.03 12.63
CA SER A 437 -33.38 13.68 13.52
C SER A 437 -33.17 12.34 14.26
N VAL A 438 -32.56 11.36 13.59
CA VAL A 438 -32.22 10.05 14.16
C VAL A 438 -31.08 10.19 15.16
N VAL A 439 -30.07 11.00 14.83
CA VAL A 439 -28.94 11.32 15.74
C VAL A 439 -29.44 11.99 17.02
N GLU A 440 -30.29 13.01 16.91
CA GLU A 440 -30.85 13.72 18.06
C GLU A 440 -31.68 12.80 18.95
N LYS A 441 -32.57 11.99 18.34
CA LYS A 441 -33.39 11.02 19.08
C LYS A 441 -32.51 10.02 19.84
N TYR A 442 -31.56 9.38 19.17
CA TYR A 442 -30.72 8.36 19.79
C TYR A 442 -29.85 8.94 20.92
N LYS A 443 -29.29 10.15 20.76
CA LYS A 443 -28.56 10.84 21.83
C LYS A 443 -29.45 11.10 23.05
N LYS A 444 -30.68 11.58 22.82
CA LYS A 444 -31.64 11.83 23.91
C LYS A 444 -32.00 10.53 24.65
N ASP A 445 -32.20 9.44 23.93
CA ASP A 445 -32.49 8.13 24.51
C ASP A 445 -31.31 7.61 25.36
N ILE A 446 -30.07 7.80 24.89
CA ILE A 446 -28.85 7.48 25.65
C ILE A 446 -28.73 8.34 26.92
N ASP A 447 -28.99 9.65 26.83
CA ASP A 447 -28.93 10.55 27.98
C ASP A 447 -29.98 10.20 29.03
N MET A 448 -31.18 9.82 28.61
CA MET A 448 -32.25 9.34 29.49
C MET A 448 -31.83 8.03 30.18
N TYR A 449 -31.31 7.07 29.41
CA TYR A 449 -30.78 5.82 29.96
C TYR A 449 -29.69 6.07 31.01
N ASN A 450 -28.71 6.92 30.71
CA ASN A 450 -27.62 7.25 31.63
C ASN A 450 -28.13 7.92 32.92
N LYS A 451 -29.13 8.80 32.82
CA LYS A 451 -29.76 9.44 33.98
C LYS A 451 -30.50 8.43 34.86
N GLU A 452 -31.24 7.50 34.28
CA GLU A 452 -31.94 6.45 35.03
C GLU A 452 -30.97 5.46 35.68
N LYS A 453 -29.91 5.06 34.96
CA LYS A 453 -28.84 4.24 35.50
C LYS A 453 -28.14 4.90 36.69
N ALA A 454 -27.89 6.21 36.61
CA ALA A 454 -27.28 6.98 37.69
C ALA A 454 -28.16 7.08 38.95
N LYS A 455 -29.48 6.91 38.82
CA LYS A 455 -30.41 6.80 39.95
C LYS A 455 -30.46 5.40 40.58
N GLY A 456 -29.65 4.45 40.09
CA GLY A 456 -29.63 3.08 40.58
C GLY A 456 -30.69 2.17 39.95
N ASN A 457 -31.38 2.61 38.89
CA ASN A 457 -32.34 1.77 38.20
C ASN A 457 -31.62 0.69 37.36
N THR A 458 -31.79 -0.58 37.74
CA THR A 458 -31.20 -1.74 37.06
C THR A 458 -32.12 -2.39 36.03
N GLU A 459 -33.38 -1.95 35.93
CA GLU A 459 -34.38 -2.50 35.00
C GLU A 459 -34.39 -1.79 33.64
N VAL A 460 -33.69 -0.65 33.50
CA VAL A 460 -33.59 0.08 32.23
C VAL A 460 -32.54 -0.57 31.31
N SER A 461 -32.95 -0.91 30.09
CA SER A 461 -32.06 -1.39 29.03
C SER A 461 -31.44 -0.22 28.26
N PRO A 462 -30.19 -0.36 27.78
CA PRO A 462 -29.60 0.63 26.88
C PRO A 462 -30.42 0.71 25.58
N PRO A 463 -30.58 1.92 25.00
CA PRO A 463 -31.29 2.07 23.72
C PRO A 463 -30.55 1.35 22.61
N VAL A 464 -31.31 0.76 21.68
CA VAL A 464 -30.75 0.04 20.54
C VAL A 464 -30.16 1.05 19.56
N LYS A 465 -28.88 0.88 19.22
CA LYS A 465 -28.21 1.70 18.20
C LYS A 465 -28.88 1.46 16.83
N PRO A 466 -29.34 2.50 16.12
CA PRO A 466 -29.94 2.34 14.79
C PRO A 466 -28.98 1.66 13.79
N GLU A 467 -29.55 0.99 12.79
CA GLU A 467 -28.77 0.29 11.78
C GLU A 467 -27.94 1.26 10.92
N GLY A 468 -26.63 0.99 10.84
CA GLY A 468 -25.68 1.85 10.13
C GLY A 468 -25.46 3.22 10.80
N TYR A 469 -25.82 3.37 12.07
CA TYR A 469 -25.76 4.65 12.78
C TYR A 469 -24.37 5.28 12.75
N ASP A 470 -23.30 4.50 12.95
CA ASP A 470 -21.96 5.06 13.06
C ASP A 470 -21.54 5.75 11.75
N GLU A 471 -21.76 5.11 10.60
CA GLU A 471 -21.49 5.70 9.28
C GLU A 471 -22.44 6.86 8.95
N LYS A 472 -23.76 6.67 9.13
CA LYS A 472 -24.76 7.70 8.78
C LYS A 472 -24.63 8.94 9.65
N SER A 473 -24.31 8.79 10.93
CA SER A 473 -24.04 9.90 11.85
C SER A 473 -22.73 10.62 11.52
N LYS A 474 -21.68 9.88 11.10
CA LYS A 474 -20.44 10.44 10.57
C LYS A 474 -20.72 11.31 9.33
N ARG A 475 -21.43 10.75 8.34
CA ARG A 475 -21.84 11.47 7.12
C ARG A 475 -22.71 12.71 7.43
N HIS A 476 -23.64 12.60 8.38
CA HIS A 476 -24.43 13.75 8.84
C HIS A 476 -23.55 14.87 9.41
N ALA A 477 -22.59 14.50 10.28
CA ALA A 477 -21.65 15.45 10.85
C ALA A 477 -20.73 16.09 9.78
N ASP A 478 -20.32 15.30 8.78
CA ASP A 478 -19.51 15.76 7.66
C ASP A 478 -20.24 16.81 6.84
N VAL A 479 -21.45 16.52 6.34
CA VAL A 479 -22.24 17.48 5.54
C VAL A 479 -22.53 18.74 6.33
N THR A 480 -22.96 18.61 7.59
CA THR A 480 -23.28 19.76 8.45
C THR A 480 -22.07 20.66 8.65
N THR A 481 -20.91 20.07 8.95
CA THR A 481 -19.69 20.83 9.23
C THR A 481 -19.09 21.41 7.97
N ARG A 482 -19.07 20.65 6.87
CA ARG A 482 -18.62 21.10 5.55
C ARG A 482 -19.41 22.31 5.05
N ASP A 483 -20.74 22.24 5.12
CA ASP A 483 -21.60 23.32 4.64
C ASP A 483 -21.45 24.57 5.54
N LYS A 484 -21.24 24.40 6.84
CA LYS A 484 -20.88 25.49 7.77
C LYS A 484 -19.51 26.08 7.45
N ASN A 485 -18.53 25.24 7.12
CA ASN A 485 -17.18 25.64 6.77
C ASN A 485 -17.19 26.54 5.53
N GLU A 486 -17.95 26.16 4.50
CA GLU A 486 -18.17 26.94 3.29
C GLU A 486 -18.79 28.31 3.58
N LYS A 487 -19.88 28.34 4.36
CA LYS A 487 -20.60 29.57 4.71
C LYS A 487 -19.79 30.55 5.58
N SER A 488 -18.80 30.07 6.33
CA SER A 488 -17.99 30.88 7.26
C SER A 488 -16.65 31.35 6.67
N GLY A 489 -16.49 31.24 5.35
CA GLY A 489 -15.36 31.82 4.60
C GLY A 489 -14.11 30.94 4.55
N GLY A 490 -14.26 29.62 4.66
CA GLY A 490 -13.25 28.68 4.13
C GLY A 490 -13.92 27.69 3.18
N GLY A 491 -13.21 26.69 2.69
CA GLY A 491 -13.73 25.73 1.71
C GLY A 491 -14.65 24.66 2.31
N PRO A 492 -15.36 23.91 1.46
CA PRO A 492 -16.15 22.74 1.83
C PRO A 492 -15.22 21.57 2.17
N ILE A 493 -14.55 21.67 3.32
CA ILE A 493 -13.69 20.62 3.89
C ILE A 493 -14.49 19.90 4.97
N ALA A 494 -14.71 18.60 4.77
CA ALA A 494 -15.38 17.75 5.75
C ALA A 494 -14.37 17.24 6.79
N PRO A 495 -14.76 17.13 8.08
CA PRO A 495 -13.90 16.60 9.14
C PRO A 495 -13.32 15.23 8.84
N ASN A 496 -14.09 14.35 8.21
CA ASN A 496 -13.63 13.02 7.82
C ASN A 496 -13.28 12.90 6.33
N GLY A 497 -13.16 14.01 5.61
CA GLY A 497 -12.78 13.98 4.21
C GLY A 497 -13.86 13.45 3.27
N ALA A 498 -13.40 12.82 2.18
CA ALA A 498 -14.23 12.31 1.11
C ALA A 498 -15.01 11.06 1.53
N TRP A 499 -16.18 10.85 0.94
CA TRP A 499 -16.98 9.63 1.14
C TRP A 499 -16.58 8.50 0.19
N HIS A 500 -16.09 8.88 -0.99
CA HIS A 500 -15.64 7.94 -2.00
C HIS A 500 -14.27 8.36 -2.52
N MET A 501 -13.35 7.41 -2.61
CA MET A 501 -12.09 7.61 -3.31
C MET A 501 -12.32 7.71 -4.83
N PRO A 502 -11.39 8.30 -5.58
CA PRO A 502 -11.58 8.53 -7.01
C PRO A 502 -11.73 7.20 -7.75
N ARG A 503 -12.62 7.19 -8.75
CA ARG A 503 -12.86 6.03 -9.61
C ARG A 503 -12.35 6.29 -11.03
N THR A 504 -12.40 5.27 -11.87
CA THR A 504 -12.16 5.42 -13.30
C THR A 504 -13.31 6.19 -13.96
N GLY A 505 -12.97 7.23 -14.72
CA GLY A 505 -13.90 7.93 -15.62
C GLY A 505 -13.92 7.30 -17.01
N ASP A 506 -14.64 7.94 -17.94
CA ASP A 506 -15.02 7.31 -19.22
C ASP A 506 -14.06 7.54 -20.40
N SER A 507 -12.91 8.19 -20.18
CA SER A 507 -11.98 8.53 -21.27
C SER A 507 -10.50 8.40 -20.88
N PRO A 508 -9.59 8.17 -21.85
CA PRO A 508 -9.86 7.85 -23.24
C PRO A 508 -10.52 6.45 -23.39
N LYS A 509 -11.18 6.21 -24.52
CA LYS A 509 -11.85 4.92 -24.77
C LYS A 509 -10.83 3.83 -25.07
N GLY A 510 -11.23 2.56 -24.91
CA GLY A 510 -10.42 1.40 -25.27
C GLY A 510 -9.34 1.00 -24.27
N LEU A 511 -9.29 1.63 -23.09
CA LEU A 511 -8.36 1.31 -22.02
C LEU A 511 -9.03 0.60 -20.83
N LYS A 512 -8.21 0.05 -19.93
CA LYS A 512 -8.71 -0.72 -18.80
C LYS A 512 -9.31 0.19 -17.73
N SER A 513 -10.45 -0.24 -17.19
CA SER A 513 -11.08 0.39 -16.02
C SER A 513 -10.50 -0.15 -14.72
N GLY A 514 -10.56 0.65 -13.67
CA GLY A 514 -9.93 0.38 -12.38
C GLY A 514 -8.45 0.73 -12.35
N LEU A 515 -7.87 0.67 -11.15
CA LEU A 515 -6.43 0.83 -10.96
C LEU A 515 -5.71 -0.39 -11.56
N GLN A 516 -4.79 -0.14 -12.49
CA GLN A 516 -3.92 -1.15 -13.07
C GLN A 516 -2.63 -1.25 -12.26
N ASP A 517 -2.06 -2.46 -12.23
CA ASP A 517 -0.79 -2.74 -11.55
C ASP A 517 0.39 -2.53 -12.51
N TYR A 518 1.39 -1.79 -12.04
CA TYR A 518 2.68 -1.56 -12.70
C TYR A 518 3.77 -2.04 -11.76
N GLN A 519 4.65 -2.90 -12.26
CA GLN A 519 5.78 -3.44 -11.53
C GLN A 519 7.09 -3.09 -12.24
N PRO A 520 8.23 -3.04 -11.54
CA PRO A 520 9.52 -2.82 -12.17
C PRO A 520 9.76 -3.84 -13.29
N GLU A 521 10.20 -3.37 -14.47
CA GLU A 521 10.35 -4.25 -15.66
C GLU A 521 11.34 -5.41 -15.46
N GLU A 522 12.31 -5.25 -14.54
CA GLU A 522 13.32 -6.26 -14.25
C GLU A 522 12.89 -7.32 -13.24
N TRP A 523 11.72 -7.18 -12.60
CA TRP A 523 11.20 -8.23 -11.73
C TRP A 523 10.84 -9.44 -12.59
N VAL A 524 11.48 -10.57 -12.30
CA VAL A 524 11.22 -11.86 -12.94
C VAL A 524 9.80 -12.28 -12.58
N GLN A 525 9.03 -12.63 -13.61
CA GLN A 525 7.65 -13.12 -13.50
C GLN A 525 7.61 -14.52 -12.91
#